data_AF-A0A970YHR0-F1
#
_entry.id   AF-A0A970YHR0-F1
#
_cell.length_a   1.000
_cell.length_b   1.000
_cell.length_c   1.000
_cell.angle_alpha   90.00
_cell.angle_beta   90.00
_cell.angle_gamma   90.00
#
_symmetry.space_group_name_H-M   'P 1'
#
loop_
_entity.id
_entity.type
_entity.pdbx_description
1 polymer ?
#
loop_
_entity_poly.entity_id
_entity_poly.type
_entity_poly.pdbx_seq_one_letter_code
_entity_poly.pdbx_strand_id
1 'polypeptide(L)'
;MLKEFKKFISRGNVIDLAVGIIIGGAFQVIVKSLVDDIIMPIVSLFLGGIDFANIFISLSGESYATLAEAKEAGAATLNIGLFINAIINFIILAFVIFMIVKLINKMRERQKKEEATAAPTTKICPFCHTSIPIDAVRCPNCTSELGKKT
;
A
#
# COMPACT_ATOMS: atom_id res chain seq x y z
N MET A 1 12.06 -32.25 -14.32
CA MET A 1 11.48 -31.79 -13.04
C MET A 1 12.34 -30.74 -12.32
N LEU A 2 13.36 -31.07 -11.51
CA LEU A 2 14.11 -30.07 -10.71
C LEU A 2 14.83 -28.98 -11.54
N LYS A 3 15.42 -29.34 -12.69
CA LYS A 3 16.05 -28.36 -13.60
C LYS A 3 15.04 -27.46 -14.31
N GLU A 4 13.87 -27.99 -14.66
CA GLU A 4 12.77 -27.24 -15.29
C GLU A 4 12.07 -26.33 -14.28
N PHE A 5 11.91 -26.80 -13.05
CA PHE A 5 11.38 -26.03 -11.93
C PHE A 5 12.31 -24.87 -11.56
N LYS A 6 13.63 -25.11 -11.49
CA LYS A 6 14.62 -24.03 -11.31
C LYS A 6 14.52 -23.02 -12.46
N LYS A 7 14.41 -23.47 -13.71
CA LYS A 7 14.26 -22.61 -14.90
C LYS A 7 12.94 -21.83 -14.92
N PHE A 8 11.88 -22.37 -14.34
CA PHE A 8 10.58 -21.71 -14.17
C PHE A 8 10.64 -20.62 -13.11
N ILE A 9 11.20 -20.91 -11.93
CA ILE A 9 11.34 -19.93 -10.84
C ILE A 9 12.35 -18.84 -11.21
N SER A 10 13.37 -19.15 -12.00
CA SER A 10 14.37 -18.16 -12.45
C SER A 10 13.80 -17.06 -13.36
N ARG A 11 12.51 -17.13 -13.72
CA ARG A 11 11.80 -16.03 -14.37
C ARG A 11 11.56 -14.93 -13.32
N GLY A 12 12.32 -13.84 -13.37
CA GLY A 12 12.28 -12.75 -12.38
C GLY A 12 10.87 -12.26 -12.03
N ASN A 13 9.99 -12.11 -13.03
CA ASN A 13 8.59 -11.70 -12.83
C ASN A 13 7.78 -12.64 -11.91
N VAL A 14 8.12 -13.94 -11.85
CA VAL A 14 7.41 -14.91 -10.99
C VAL A 14 7.87 -14.77 -9.54
N ILE A 15 9.16 -14.52 -9.31
CA ILE A 15 9.70 -14.32 -7.95
C ILE A 15 9.14 -13.02 -7.36
N ASP A 16 9.15 -11.93 -8.13
CA ASP A 16 8.65 -10.63 -7.66
C ASP A 16 7.14 -10.70 -7.33
N LEU A 17 6.36 -11.39 -8.17
CA LEU A 17 4.95 -11.65 -7.92
C LEU A 17 4.74 -12.51 -6.65
N ALA A 18 5.52 -13.58 -6.48
CA ALA A 18 5.42 -14.46 -5.32
C ALA A 18 5.75 -13.72 -4.01
N VAL A 19 6.81 -12.92 -4.01
CA VAL A 19 7.19 -12.07 -2.87
C VAL A 19 6.08 -11.06 -2.57
N GLY A 20 5.51 -10.42 -3.60
CA GLY A 20 4.40 -9.47 -3.45
C GLY A 20 3.16 -10.10 -2.80
N ILE A 21 2.78 -11.32 -3.17
CA ILE A 21 1.62 -12.03 -2.60
C ILE A 21 1.89 -12.43 -1.15
N ILE A 22 3.08 -12.96 -0.84
CA ILE A 22 3.44 -13.39 0.53
C ILE A 22 3.45 -12.19 1.48
N ILE A 23 4.11 -11.09 1.07
CA ILE A 23 4.16 -9.87 1.87
C ILE A 23 2.75 -9.25 2.00
N GLY A 24 1.97 -9.24 0.91
CA GLY A 24 0.59 -8.75 0.94
C GLY A 24 -0.30 -9.51 1.92
N GLY A 25 -0.22 -10.84 1.93
CA GLY A 25 -0.94 -11.69 2.86
C GLY A 25 -0.51 -11.48 4.31
N ALA A 26 0.80 -11.41 4.58
CA ALA A 26 1.32 -11.16 5.92
C ALA A 26 0.90 -9.78 6.45
N PHE A 27 0.95 -8.75 5.60
CA PHE A 27 0.55 -7.39 5.96
C PHE A 27 -0.95 -7.30 6.31
N GLN A 28 -1.81 -7.98 5.55
CA GLN A 28 -3.24 -8.05 5.86
C GLN A 28 -3.50 -8.61 7.27
N VAL A 29 -2.74 -9.61 7.72
CA VAL A 29 -2.86 -10.17 9.08
C VAL A 29 -2.46 -9.14 10.14
N ILE A 30 -1.39 -8.38 9.92
CA ILE A 30 -0.96 -7.31 10.84
C ILE A 30 -2.03 -6.23 10.97
N VAL A 31 -2.58 -5.78 9.84
CA VAL A 31 -3.67 -4.78 9.84
C VAL A 31 -4.91 -5.33 10.54
N LYS A 32 -5.28 -6.58 10.27
CA LYS A 32 -6.41 -7.23 10.92
C LYS A 32 -6.22 -7.29 12.45
N SER A 33 -5.04 -7.67 12.94
CA SER A 33 -4.74 -7.69 14.37
C SER A 33 -4.80 -6.29 15.01
N LEU A 34 -4.29 -5.26 14.33
CA LEU A 34 -4.44 -3.87 14.79
C LEU A 34 -5.92 -3.48 14.94
N VAL A 35 -6.78 -3.91 14.01
CA VAL A 35 -8.22 -3.61 14.08
C VAL A 35 -8.89 -4.41 15.19
N ASP A 36 -8.76 -5.74 15.15
CA ASP A 36 -9.49 -6.65 16.02
C ASP A 36 -8.99 -6.60 17.47
N ASP A 37 -7.69 -6.46 17.69
CA ASP A 37 -7.08 -6.59 19.02
C ASP A 37 -6.84 -5.22 19.68
N ILE A 38 -6.77 -4.12 18.91
CA ILE A 38 -6.47 -2.79 19.46
C ILE A 38 -7.63 -1.81 19.22
N ILE A 39 -8.08 -1.63 17.98
CA ILE A 39 -9.13 -0.64 17.68
C ILE A 39 -10.48 -1.08 18.26
N MET A 40 -10.88 -2.34 18.02
CA MET A 40 -12.20 -2.85 18.39
C MET A 40 -12.45 -2.84 19.91
N PRO A 41 -11.50 -3.25 20.79
CA PRO A 41 -11.69 -3.15 22.24
C PRO A 41 -11.87 -1.71 22.73
N ILE A 42 -11.18 -0.75 22.09
CA ILE A 42 -11.33 0.66 22.42
C ILE A 42 -12.71 1.15 21.97
N VAL A 43 -13.12 0.82 20.75
CA VAL A 43 -14.42 1.18 20.20
C VAL A 43 -15.57 0.56 21.01
N SER A 44 -15.44 -0.71 21.41
CA SER A 44 -16.44 -1.39 22.24
C SER A 44 -16.55 -0.76 23.63
N LEU A 45 -15.43 -0.34 24.23
CA LEU A 45 -15.44 0.39 25.50
C LEU A 45 -16.22 1.70 25.41
N PHE A 46 -16.02 2.48 24.34
CA PHE A 46 -16.76 3.74 24.12
C PHE A 46 -18.24 3.53 23.78
N LEU A 47 -18.60 2.40 23.17
CA LEU A 47 -19.98 2.05 22.82
C LEU A 47 -20.71 1.26 23.93
N GLY A 48 -20.17 1.24 25.16
CA GLY A 48 -20.83 0.68 26.34
C GLY A 48 -20.57 -0.81 26.58
N GLY A 49 -19.45 -1.35 26.10
CA GLY A 49 -19.08 -2.74 26.27
C GLY A 49 -19.79 -3.71 25.34
N ILE A 50 -20.42 -3.21 24.26
CA ILE A 50 -21.07 -4.05 23.26
C ILE A 50 -19.99 -4.80 22.49
N ASP A 51 -19.89 -6.09 22.75
CA ASP A 51 -19.06 -6.99 21.96
C ASP A 51 -19.77 -7.27 20.64
N PHE A 52 -19.37 -6.55 19.59
CA PHE A 52 -19.92 -6.72 18.24
C PHE A 52 -19.82 -8.17 17.78
N ALA A 53 -18.86 -8.96 18.26
CA ALA A 53 -18.77 -10.37 17.90
C ALA A 53 -19.97 -11.19 18.40
N ASN A 54 -20.70 -10.74 19.43
CA ASN A 54 -21.84 -11.45 20.02
C ASN A 54 -23.20 -10.92 19.59
N ILE A 55 -23.25 -9.99 18.63
CA ILE A 55 -24.51 -9.57 18.01
C ILE A 55 -24.89 -10.59 16.93
N PHE A 56 -25.74 -11.54 17.29
CA PHE A 56 -26.30 -12.52 16.36
C PHE A 56 -27.79 -12.76 16.63
N ILE A 57 -28.50 -13.15 15.57
CA ILE A 57 -29.89 -13.60 15.66
C ILE A 57 -29.90 -15.10 15.36
N SER A 58 -30.32 -15.91 16.32
CA SER A 58 -30.57 -17.34 16.12
C SER A 58 -31.89 -17.53 15.36
N LEU A 59 -31.87 -18.27 14.25
CA LEU A 59 -33.06 -18.65 13.48
C LEU A 59 -33.67 -19.97 13.95
N SER A 60 -33.01 -20.61 14.91
CA SER A 60 -33.34 -21.96 15.41
C SER A 60 -34.47 -21.96 16.46
N GLY A 61 -35.01 -20.78 16.81
CA GLY A 61 -36.02 -20.63 17.86
C GLY A 61 -35.46 -20.65 19.29
N GLU A 62 -34.20 -21.03 19.49
CA GLU A 62 -33.52 -21.01 20.78
C GLU A 62 -32.58 -19.79 20.90
N SER A 63 -32.58 -19.17 22.08
CA SER A 63 -31.70 -18.05 22.43
C SER A 63 -30.45 -18.58 23.11
N TYR A 64 -29.29 -18.31 22.54
CA TYR A 64 -27.98 -18.66 23.11
C TYR A 64 -27.31 -17.42 23.69
N ALA A 65 -26.56 -17.56 24.77
CA ALA A 65 -25.90 -16.43 25.43
C ALA A 65 -24.70 -15.91 24.63
N THR A 66 -24.04 -16.79 23.86
CA THR A 66 -22.88 -16.43 23.04
C THR A 66 -22.95 -17.04 21.63
N LEU A 67 -22.26 -16.39 20.69
CA LEU A 67 -22.21 -16.84 19.29
C LEU A 67 -21.43 -18.17 19.18
N ALA A 68 -20.50 -18.42 20.11
CA ALA A 68 -19.76 -19.67 20.22
C ALA A 68 -20.70 -20.85 20.56
N GLU A 69 -21.54 -20.70 21.59
CA GLU A 69 -22.50 -21.74 22.00
C GLU A 69 -23.52 -22.04 20.91
N ALA A 70 -24.02 -21.00 20.22
CA ALA A 70 -24.94 -21.18 19.12
C ALA A 70 -24.31 -21.97 17.96
N LYS A 71 -23.03 -21.72 17.64
CA LYS A 71 -22.31 -22.48 16.61
C LYS A 71 -22.07 -23.92 17.03
N GLU A 72 -21.75 -24.18 18.29
CA GLU A 72 -21.55 -25.53 18.82
C GLU A 72 -22.86 -26.34 18.87
N ALA A 73 -23.99 -25.69 19.15
CA ALA A 73 -25.31 -26.29 19.09
C ALA A 73 -25.81 -26.58 17.66
N GLY A 74 -25.04 -26.20 16.63
CA GLY A 74 -25.45 -26.35 15.23
C GLY A 74 -26.61 -25.41 14.82
N ALA A 75 -26.88 -24.39 15.62
CA ALA A 75 -27.93 -23.42 15.39
C ALA A 75 -27.61 -22.53 14.18
N ALA A 76 -28.60 -22.31 13.31
CA ALA A 76 -28.46 -21.37 12.21
C ALA A 76 -28.48 -19.94 12.77
N THR A 77 -27.35 -19.24 12.69
CA THR A 77 -27.19 -17.89 13.25
C THR A 77 -26.91 -16.85 12.17
N LEU A 78 -27.66 -15.75 12.19
CA LEU A 78 -27.34 -14.53 11.44
C LEU A 78 -26.39 -13.67 12.27
N ASN A 79 -25.12 -13.73 11.91
CA ASN A 79 -24.02 -13.09 12.64
C ASN A 79 -23.79 -11.65 12.14
N ILE A 80 -24.77 -10.78 12.39
CA ILE A 80 -24.75 -9.36 11.97
C ILE A 80 -23.50 -8.65 12.50
N GLY A 81 -23.14 -8.96 13.73
CA GLY A 81 -21.97 -8.42 14.39
C GLY A 81 -20.63 -8.72 13.70
N LEU A 82 -20.43 -9.97 13.29
CA LEU A 82 -19.25 -10.37 12.52
C LEU A 82 -19.21 -9.71 11.14
N PHE A 83 -20.37 -9.49 10.52
CA PHE A 83 -20.46 -8.80 9.23
C PHE A 83 -20.07 -7.32 9.35
N ILE A 84 -20.55 -6.62 10.38
CA ILE A 84 -20.16 -5.23 10.65
C ILE A 84 -18.66 -5.14 10.92
N ASN A 85 -18.09 -6.06 11.70
CA ASN A 85 -16.64 -6.10 11.92
C ASN A 85 -15.88 -6.29 10.58
N ALA A 86 -16.32 -7.22 9.72
CA ALA A 86 -15.70 -7.41 8.41
C ALA A 86 -15.74 -6.13 7.55
N ILE A 87 -16.84 -5.35 7.58
CA ILE A 87 -16.92 -4.05 6.88
C ILE A 87 -15.94 -3.05 7.48
N ILE A 88 -15.88 -2.93 8.80
CA ILE A 88 -14.97 -1.99 9.49
C ILE A 88 -13.50 -2.34 9.14
N ASN A 89 -13.13 -3.61 9.24
CA ASN A 89 -11.80 -4.08 8.89
C ASN A 89 -11.47 -3.79 7.41
N PHE A 90 -12.41 -4.02 6.49
CA PHE A 90 -12.22 -3.67 5.08
C PHE A 90 -11.98 -2.17 4.87
N ILE A 91 -12.75 -1.30 5.54
CA ILE A 91 -12.59 0.16 5.45
C ILE A 91 -11.22 0.59 6.00
N ILE A 92 -10.81 0.04 7.15
CA ILE A 92 -9.51 0.37 7.75
C ILE A 92 -8.36 -0.11 6.87
N LEU A 93 -8.44 -1.33 6.35
CA LEU A 93 -7.43 -1.88 5.43
C LEU A 93 -7.32 -1.04 4.16
N ALA A 94 -8.45 -0.64 3.57
CA ALA A 94 -8.47 0.26 2.42
C ALA A 94 -7.84 1.62 2.76
N PHE A 95 -8.12 2.17 3.95
CA PHE A 95 -7.56 3.44 4.41
C PHE A 95 -6.03 3.35 4.61
N VAL A 96 -5.53 2.27 5.23
CA VAL A 96 -4.10 2.04 5.43
C VAL A 96 -3.38 1.89 4.08
N ILE A 97 -3.92 1.10 3.15
CA ILE A 97 -3.36 0.96 1.80
C ILE A 97 -3.33 2.31 1.09
N PHE A 98 -4.43 3.08 1.16
CA PHE A 98 -4.49 4.42 0.59
C PHE A 98 -3.42 5.36 1.16
N MET A 99 -3.21 5.34 2.48
CA MET A 99 -2.15 6.13 3.12
C MET A 99 -0.75 5.75 2.61
N ILE A 100 -0.46 4.46 2.44
CA ILE A 100 0.82 3.98 1.91
C ILE A 100 1.01 4.43 0.46
N VAL A 101 0.01 4.25 -0.39
CA VAL A 101 0.06 4.69 -1.80
C VAL A 101 0.26 6.21 -1.88
N LYS A 102 -0.46 6.97 -1.05
CA LYS A 102 -0.30 8.43 -0.96
C LYS A 102 1.12 8.82 -0.52
N LEU A 103 1.70 8.10 0.45
CA LEU A 103 3.08 8.35 0.91
C LEU A 103 4.09 8.07 -0.20
N ILE A 104 3.97 6.93 -0.88
CA ILE A 104 4.85 6.55 -1.99
C ILE A 104 4.73 7.56 -3.14
N ASN A 105 3.51 7.97 -3.50
CA ASN A 105 3.29 8.99 -4.53
C ASN A 105 3.91 10.33 -4.13
N LYS A 106 3.74 10.76 -2.87
CA LYS A 106 4.38 11.98 -2.35
C LYS A 106 5.90 11.91 -2.36
N MET A 107 6.49 10.75 -2.05
CA MET A 107 7.94 10.55 -2.12
C MET A 107 8.45 10.59 -3.58
N ARG A 108 7.73 9.95 -4.50
CA ARG A 108 8.05 10.00 -5.94
C ARG A 108 7.95 11.42 -6.49
N GLU A 109 6.93 12.17 -6.10
CA GLU A 109 6.80 13.59 -6.46
C GLU A 109 7.95 14.44 -5.90
N ARG A 110 8.39 14.16 -4.67
CA ARG A 110 9.57 14.83 -4.07
C ARG A 110 10.85 14.53 -4.84
N GLN A 111 11.12 13.27 -5.18
CA GLN A 111 12.28 12.88 -5.99
C GLN A 111 12.27 13.56 -7.37
N LYS A 112 11.12 13.57 -8.03
CA LYS A 112 10.95 14.23 -9.34
C LYS A 112 11.12 15.76 -9.26
N LYS A 113 10.76 16.35 -8.11
CA LYS A 113 10.95 17.77 -7.84
C LYS A 113 12.41 18.10 -7.53
N GLU A 114 13.12 17.24 -6.81
CA GLU A 114 14.56 17.34 -6.57
C GLU A 114 15.37 17.29 -7.88
N GLU A 115 15.02 16.38 -8.80
CA GLU A 115 15.59 16.32 -10.16
C GLU A 115 15.31 17.60 -10.98
N ALA A 116 14.18 18.27 -10.75
CA ALA A 116 13.84 19.53 -11.41
C ALA A 116 14.50 20.78 -10.76
N THR A 117 14.85 20.71 -9.47
CA THR A 117 15.61 21.76 -8.76
C THR A 117 17.12 21.60 -8.85
N ALA A 118 17.64 20.48 -9.35
CA ALA A 118 18.99 20.45 -9.88
C ALA A 118 19.04 21.50 -11.00
N ALA A 119 19.65 22.66 -10.70
CA ALA A 119 19.79 23.77 -11.64
C ALA A 119 20.21 23.20 -13.01
N PRO A 120 19.57 23.63 -14.11
CA PRO A 120 19.77 23.00 -15.42
C PRO A 120 21.26 22.92 -15.69
N THR A 121 21.86 21.72 -15.70
CA THR A 121 23.31 21.58 -15.90
C THR A 121 23.72 21.91 -17.34
N THR A 122 22.74 22.12 -18.22
CA THR A 122 22.90 22.38 -19.64
C THR A 122 22.24 23.68 -20.07
N LYS A 123 22.94 24.43 -20.92
CA LYS A 123 22.41 25.56 -21.71
C LYS A 123 22.35 25.15 -23.18
N ILE A 124 21.50 25.80 -23.96
CA ILE A 124 21.44 25.61 -25.42
C ILE A 124 22.48 26.52 -26.07
N CYS A 125 23.30 25.97 -26.96
CA CYS A 125 24.23 26.76 -27.76
C CYS A 125 23.46 27.66 -28.77
N PRO A 126 23.70 28.98 -28.84
CA PRO A 126 23.02 29.88 -29.77
C PRO A 126 23.32 29.63 -31.25
N PHE A 127 24.44 28.97 -31.57
CA PHE A 127 24.90 28.78 -32.94
C PHE A 127 24.46 27.43 -33.52
N CYS A 128 24.56 26.36 -32.74
CA CYS A 128 24.29 24.99 -33.21
C CYS A 128 23.15 24.28 -32.48
N HIS A 129 22.47 24.95 -31.55
CA HIS A 129 21.29 24.43 -30.82
C HIS A 129 21.49 23.11 -30.05
N THR A 130 22.74 22.67 -29.87
CA THR A 130 23.08 21.48 -29.08
C THR A 130 23.06 21.82 -27.58
N SER A 131 22.64 20.87 -26.74
CA SER A 131 22.75 20.99 -25.28
C SER A 131 24.21 20.88 -24.84
N ILE A 132 24.70 21.89 -24.12
CA ILE A 132 26.08 21.99 -23.67
C ILE A 132 26.13 22.36 -22.18
N PRO A 133 27.23 22.05 -21.45
CA PRO A 133 27.37 22.43 -20.05
C PRO A 133 27.21 23.95 -19.83
N ILE A 134 26.59 24.38 -18.72
CA ILE A 134 26.40 25.81 -18.41
C ILE A 134 27.72 26.59 -18.39
N ASP A 135 28.79 25.99 -17.86
CA ASP A 135 30.10 26.64 -17.72
C ASP A 135 30.94 26.62 -19.02
N ALA A 136 30.41 26.03 -20.10
CA ALA A 136 31.14 25.94 -21.35
C ALA A 136 31.37 27.35 -21.95
N VAL A 137 32.65 27.73 -22.03
CA VAL A 137 33.13 28.98 -22.67
C VAL A 137 33.28 28.79 -24.20
N ARG A 138 33.47 27.55 -24.65
CA ARG A 138 33.44 27.14 -26.06
C ARG A 138 32.50 25.97 -26.26
N CYS A 139 31.78 25.97 -27.38
CA CYS A 139 30.90 24.86 -27.74
C CYS A 139 31.73 23.63 -28.20
N PRO A 140 31.50 22.42 -27.65
CA PRO A 140 32.19 21.20 -28.10
C PRO A 140 31.84 20.78 -29.52
N ASN A 141 30.64 21.11 -29.99
CA ASN A 141 30.12 20.65 -31.28
C ASN A 141 30.49 21.60 -32.44
N CYS A 142 30.26 22.91 -32.27
CA CYS A 142 30.47 23.90 -33.33
C CYS A 142 31.66 24.84 -33.09
N THR A 143 32.48 24.57 -32.07
CA THR A 143 33.71 25.32 -31.70
C THR A 143 33.53 26.82 -31.48
N SER A 144 32.30 27.33 -31.50
CA SER A 144 31.97 28.74 -31.33
C SER A 144 32.25 29.21 -29.90
N GLU A 145 32.73 30.46 -29.77
CA GLU A 145 32.96 31.09 -28.47
C GLU A 145 31.66 31.61 -27.89
N LEU A 146 31.35 31.13 -26.69
CA LEU A 146 30.15 31.49 -25.96
C LEU A 146 30.58 32.46 -24.87
N GLY A 147 30.52 33.75 -25.19
CA GLY A 147 30.93 34.83 -24.30
C GLY A 147 30.43 34.61 -22.86
N LYS A 148 31.31 34.85 -21.89
CA LYS A 148 31.02 34.71 -20.46
C LYS A 148 29.79 35.56 -20.13
N LYS A 149 28.69 34.95 -19.68
CA LYS A 149 27.58 35.71 -19.08
C LYS A 149 28.13 36.35 -17.80
N THR A 150 28.18 37.67 -17.79
CA THR A 150 28.42 38.50 -16.60
C THR A 150 27.26 38.35 -15.63
#